data_AF-A0A0F9KAV0-F1
#
_entry.id   AF-A0A0F9KAV0-F1
#
_cell.length_a   1.000
_cell.length_b   1.000
_cell.length_c   1.000
_cell.angle_alpha   90.00
_cell.angle_beta   90.00
_cell.angle_gamma   90.00
#
_symmetry.space_group_name_H-M   'P 1'
#
loop_
_entity.id
_entity.type
_entity.pdbx_description
1 polymer ?
#
loop_
_entity_poly.entity_id
_entity_poly.type
_entity_poly.pdbx_seq_one_letter_code
_entity_poly.pdbx_strand_id
1 'polypeptide(L)'
;MSFLEDIKIDGKANAVRINKFGRSPNVDSGQDTDIWDAAATPKWLAPTAARTHAFVSTDATDTVADCVLTFTQNAGNTETITIGTKVYTFQTTLTNVDGNVFIGALATDSLDNLIAAINLAAGSGTKYAAATTANDPETVSVAGAGDTLVLWDETSAIIATTSTVTGGTWATATTLGGTGARTIRYWYLPTWSTVETFADVGLHGTVGVTPATTSVIIHRIEVLTSGTTARNAGIIKATATTDATITAQMIALVGKTKMAIMGVPSGHTFQMTKYYGSVIKAAAALRCEFTLLKNPEPDVQTTMFNEIHDWAVDTTGDNGFEHHFSPPNPIAGPCIIKLQANSSADGTTVIGGFCGAVTHDALLAQTPG
;
A
#
# COMPACT_ATOMS: atom_id res chain seq x y z
N MET A 1 -3.03 -6.44 -18.36
CA MET A 1 -2.31 -7.67 -18.72
C MET A 1 -1.92 -8.35 -17.40
N SER A 2 -2.75 -9.26 -16.89
CA SER A 2 -2.40 -10.02 -15.69
C SER A 2 -1.26 -10.97 -16.03
N PHE A 3 -0.31 -11.15 -15.12
CA PHE A 3 0.79 -12.14 -15.21
C PHE A 3 0.27 -13.61 -15.14
N LEU A 4 -0.91 -13.88 -15.69
CA LEU A 4 -1.52 -15.20 -15.81
C LEU A 4 -1.28 -15.70 -17.24
N GLU A 5 -0.04 -16.07 -17.54
CA GLU A 5 0.19 -17.06 -18.59
C GLU A 5 0.27 -18.42 -17.89
N ASP A 6 -0.67 -19.31 -18.21
CA ASP A 6 -0.68 -20.71 -17.76
C ASP A 6 0.57 -21.42 -18.26
N ILE A 7 1.63 -21.38 -17.46
CA ILE A 7 2.85 -22.12 -17.74
C ILE A 7 2.74 -23.48 -17.05
N LYS A 8 2.67 -24.55 -17.83
CA LYS A 8 2.83 -25.92 -17.33
C LYS A 8 4.22 -26.06 -16.71
N ILE A 9 4.26 -26.33 -15.41
CA ILE A 9 5.46 -26.80 -14.72
C ILE A 9 5.22 -28.27 -14.42
N ASP A 10 6.08 -29.14 -14.94
CA ASP A 10 6.05 -30.60 -14.73
C ASP A 10 4.68 -31.26 -14.96
N GLY A 11 3.96 -30.81 -15.99
CA GLY A 11 2.67 -31.41 -16.38
C GLY A 11 1.47 -31.05 -15.51
N LYS A 12 1.62 -30.22 -14.47
CA LYS A 12 0.49 -29.69 -13.70
C LYS A 12 -0.11 -28.48 -14.43
N ALA A 13 -1.37 -28.59 -14.83
CA ALA A 13 -2.16 -27.43 -15.29
C ALA A 13 -2.39 -26.46 -14.10
N ASN A 14 -2.50 -25.16 -14.37
CA ASN A 14 -2.83 -24.10 -13.39
C ASN A 14 -1.71 -23.82 -12.35
N ALA A 15 -0.46 -23.65 -12.82
CA ALA A 15 0.66 -23.25 -11.97
C ALA A 15 1.05 -21.78 -12.25
N VAL A 16 1.12 -20.96 -11.20
CA VAL A 16 1.59 -19.56 -11.31
C VAL A 16 3.04 -19.48 -10.85
N ARG A 17 3.94 -19.04 -11.73
CA ARG A 17 5.34 -18.81 -11.38
C ARG A 17 5.48 -17.65 -10.42
N ILE A 18 6.23 -17.85 -9.36
CA ILE A 18 6.52 -16.82 -8.38
C ILE A 18 8.03 -16.65 -8.25
N ASN A 19 8.45 -15.39 -8.25
CA ASN A 19 9.79 -14.98 -7.90
C ASN A 19 9.71 -13.86 -6.87
N LYS A 20 10.15 -14.15 -5.64
CA LYS A 20 10.19 -13.17 -4.55
C LYS A 20 11.63 -12.73 -4.37
N PHE A 21 11.81 -11.43 -4.28
CA PHE A 21 13.10 -10.76 -4.16
C PHE A 21 12.98 -9.69 -3.09
N GLY A 22 13.92 -9.68 -2.15
CA GLY A 22 14.03 -8.69 -1.10
C GLY A 22 15.44 -8.12 -0.99
N ARG A 23 15.56 -6.99 -0.30
CA ARG A 23 16.82 -6.37 0.08
C ARG A 23 16.69 -5.87 1.50
N SER A 24 17.67 -6.16 2.35
CA SER A 24 17.83 -5.50 3.64
C SER A 24 19.15 -4.73 3.63
N PRO A 25 19.15 -3.39 3.78
CA PRO A 25 20.39 -2.61 3.80
C PRO A 25 21.13 -2.66 5.14
N ASN A 26 20.52 -3.18 6.21
CA ASN A 26 21.01 -3.07 7.58
C ASN A 26 20.75 -4.36 8.39
N VAL A 27 21.45 -5.43 8.03
CA VAL A 27 21.49 -6.66 8.84
C VAL A 27 22.60 -6.50 9.87
N ASP A 28 22.25 -6.70 11.14
CA ASP A 28 23.12 -6.45 12.29
C ASP A 28 23.53 -7.73 13.02
N SER A 29 24.55 -7.61 13.86
CA SER A 29 25.10 -8.71 14.62
C SER A 29 24.19 -9.16 15.75
N GLY A 30 23.89 -10.47 15.76
CA GLY A 30 23.01 -11.07 16.75
C GLY A 30 21.54 -10.69 16.59
N GLN A 31 21.15 -10.13 15.44
CA GLN A 31 19.76 -9.76 15.14
C GLN A 31 19.30 -10.43 13.85
N ASP A 32 18.28 -11.28 13.91
CA ASP A 32 17.69 -11.81 12.69
C ASP A 32 16.83 -10.74 12.03
N THR A 33 17.15 -10.48 10.77
CA THR A 33 16.53 -9.43 9.98
C THR A 33 15.87 -10.05 8.76
N ASP A 34 14.56 -9.83 8.60
CA ASP A 34 13.86 -10.25 7.38
C ASP A 34 14.41 -9.52 6.15
N ILE A 35 14.47 -10.20 5.01
CA ILE A 35 14.98 -9.63 3.77
C ILE A 35 13.85 -8.88 3.04
N TRP A 36 13.65 -7.61 3.40
CA TRP A 36 12.63 -6.73 2.81
C TRP A 36 12.95 -5.23 3.01
N ASP A 37 12.26 -4.35 2.29
CA ASP A 37 12.51 -2.91 2.26
C ASP A 37 12.34 -2.18 3.61
N ALA A 38 11.76 -2.80 4.65
CA ALA A 38 11.62 -2.22 6.00
C ALA A 38 12.55 -2.83 7.05
N ALA A 39 13.62 -3.50 6.62
CA ALA A 39 14.48 -4.36 7.44
C ALA A 39 15.29 -3.71 8.60
N ALA A 40 15.00 -2.48 9.03
CA ALA A 40 15.68 -1.82 10.14
C ALA A 40 15.05 -2.12 11.52
N THR A 41 14.47 -3.32 11.71
CA THR A 41 13.53 -3.67 12.80
C THR A 41 12.20 -2.86 12.74
N PRO A 42 11.04 -3.49 12.96
CA PRO A 42 10.83 -4.84 13.51
C PRO A 42 10.90 -5.98 12.48
N LYS A 43 11.05 -7.21 13.00
CA LYS A 43 10.80 -8.45 12.23
C LYS A 43 9.38 -8.37 11.66
N TRP A 44 9.22 -8.81 10.42
CA TRP A 44 7.92 -8.95 9.79
C TRP A 44 7.13 -10.05 10.54
N LEU A 45 5.95 -9.67 11.01
CA LEU A 45 5.05 -10.53 11.78
C LEU A 45 3.85 -10.92 10.93
N ALA A 46 3.49 -12.19 11.02
CA ALA A 46 2.27 -12.72 10.44
C ALA A 46 1.05 -12.14 11.17
N PRO A 47 -0.01 -11.71 10.47
CA PRO A 47 -1.26 -11.36 11.14
C PRO A 47 -2.18 -12.57 11.28
N THR A 48 -2.89 -12.60 12.40
CA THR A 48 -3.90 -13.63 12.70
C THR A 48 -5.19 -13.47 11.87
N ALA A 49 -5.51 -12.23 11.46
CA ALA A 49 -6.74 -11.90 10.76
C ALA A 49 -6.52 -10.83 9.66
N ALA A 50 -7.50 -10.72 8.77
CA ALA A 50 -7.51 -9.70 7.73
C ALA A 50 -7.73 -8.30 8.33
N ARG A 51 -6.99 -7.30 7.84
CA ARG A 51 -7.02 -5.92 8.36
C ARG A 51 -7.03 -4.89 7.24
N THR A 52 -7.57 -3.71 7.50
CA THR A 52 -7.38 -2.56 6.60
C THR A 52 -6.01 -1.94 6.80
N HIS A 53 -5.49 -1.29 5.76
CA HIS A 53 -4.15 -0.71 5.78
C HIS A 53 -4.20 0.75 5.33
N ALA A 54 -3.55 1.62 6.09
CA ALA A 54 -3.28 2.99 5.70
C ALA A 54 -2.03 3.03 4.82
N PHE A 55 -2.17 3.57 3.61
CA PHE A 55 -1.08 3.85 2.69
C PHE A 55 -0.64 5.30 2.87
N VAL A 56 0.62 5.50 3.25
CA VAL A 56 1.18 6.83 3.58
C VAL A 56 2.54 6.96 2.92
N SER A 57 2.84 8.09 2.28
CA SER A 57 4.21 8.46 1.91
C SER A 57 4.87 9.35 2.96
N THR A 58 6.18 9.31 3.05
CA THR A 58 6.95 10.33 3.81
C THR A 58 7.18 11.61 3.04
N ASP A 59 6.77 11.70 1.76
CA ASP A 59 6.98 12.86 0.90
C ASP A 59 5.63 13.38 0.36
N ALA A 60 5.39 14.68 0.52
CA ALA A 60 4.16 15.33 0.10
C ALA A 60 3.97 15.33 -1.44
N THR A 61 5.03 15.10 -2.21
CA THR A 61 4.98 15.02 -3.67
C THR A 61 4.54 13.66 -4.18
N ASP A 62 4.42 12.64 -3.32
CA ASP A 62 3.73 11.40 -3.64
C ASP A 62 2.21 11.58 -3.43
N THR A 63 1.61 12.49 -4.20
CA THR A 63 0.19 12.83 -4.09
C THR A 63 -0.49 12.80 -5.46
N VAL A 64 -1.74 12.32 -5.50
CA VAL A 64 -2.66 12.51 -6.63
C VAL A 64 -2.91 14.00 -6.86
N ALA A 65 -3.65 14.35 -7.91
CA ALA A 65 -4.02 15.75 -8.10
C ALA A 65 -4.91 16.22 -6.94
N ASP A 66 -4.32 16.98 -6.02
CA ASP A 66 -5.00 17.57 -4.87
C ASP A 66 -4.90 19.10 -4.86
N CYS A 67 -5.76 19.72 -4.07
CA CYS A 67 -5.71 21.14 -3.74
C CYS A 67 -6.32 21.34 -2.35
N VAL A 68 -5.80 22.31 -1.60
CA VAL A 68 -6.29 22.64 -0.26
C VAL A 68 -7.00 23.99 -0.28
N LEU A 69 -8.22 24.06 0.24
CA LEU A 69 -8.92 25.30 0.55
C LEU A 69 -8.77 25.59 2.04
N THR A 70 -8.30 26.80 2.38
CA THR A 70 -8.16 27.25 3.76
C THR A 70 -9.09 28.43 4.02
N PHE A 71 -9.87 28.36 5.09
CA PHE A 71 -10.67 29.48 5.59
C PHE A 71 -9.96 30.15 6.78
N THR A 72 -9.69 31.45 6.69
CA THR A 72 -9.20 32.25 7.83
C THR A 72 -10.33 32.98 8.57
N GLN A 73 -11.53 32.93 8.02
CA GLN A 73 -12.78 33.46 8.58
C GLN A 73 -13.95 32.66 7.99
N ASN A 74 -15.14 32.81 8.57
CA ASN A 74 -16.33 32.15 8.03
C ASN A 74 -16.74 32.75 6.68
N ALA A 75 -17.43 31.96 5.85
CA ALA A 75 -17.95 32.41 4.57
C ALA A 75 -19.07 33.46 4.75
N GLY A 76 -19.05 34.47 3.89
CA GLY A 76 -20.10 35.45 3.75
C GLY A 76 -21.27 34.94 2.89
N ASN A 77 -22.44 35.53 3.11
CA ASN A 77 -23.61 35.24 2.28
C ASN A 77 -23.33 35.57 0.81
N THR A 78 -23.77 34.71 -0.12
CA THR A 78 -23.57 34.80 -1.57
C THR A 78 -22.15 34.61 -2.08
N GLU A 79 -21.18 34.42 -1.20
CA GLU A 79 -19.83 34.05 -1.62
C GLU A 79 -19.84 32.62 -2.19
N THR A 80 -18.90 32.35 -3.09
CA THR A 80 -18.90 31.15 -3.91
C THR A 80 -17.56 30.45 -3.93
N ILE A 81 -17.60 29.13 -3.99
CA ILE A 81 -16.48 28.26 -4.33
C ILE A 81 -16.82 27.56 -5.64
N THR A 82 -15.92 27.61 -6.62
CA THR A 82 -16.09 26.85 -7.87
C THR A 82 -15.07 25.74 -7.93
N ILE A 83 -15.53 24.53 -8.25
CA ILE A 83 -14.69 23.33 -8.41
C ILE A 83 -15.09 22.68 -9.74
N GLY A 84 -14.18 22.71 -10.71
CA GLY A 84 -14.45 22.26 -12.07
C GLY A 84 -15.54 23.12 -12.71
N THR A 85 -16.67 22.52 -13.07
CA THR A 85 -17.82 23.23 -13.64
C THR A 85 -18.88 23.60 -12.60
N LYS A 86 -18.74 23.10 -11.36
CA LYS A 86 -19.75 23.26 -10.32
C LYS A 86 -19.45 24.45 -9.42
N VAL A 87 -20.48 25.24 -9.13
CA VAL A 87 -20.44 26.40 -8.25
C VAL A 87 -21.20 26.08 -6.97
N TYR A 88 -20.54 26.28 -5.83
CA TYR A 88 -21.12 26.20 -4.50
C TYR A 88 -21.33 27.60 -3.95
N THR A 89 -22.57 27.94 -3.58
CA THR A 89 -22.91 29.27 -3.07
C THR A 89 -23.26 29.20 -1.59
N PHE A 90 -22.54 29.93 -0.75
CA PHE A 90 -22.78 30.00 0.68
C PHE A 90 -23.99 30.90 0.99
N GLN A 91 -24.89 30.43 1.86
CA GLN A 91 -26.10 31.17 2.24
C GLN A 91 -26.39 31.11 3.74
N THR A 92 -26.82 32.24 4.30
CA THR A 92 -27.30 32.33 5.70
C THR A 92 -28.70 31.75 5.87
N THR A 93 -29.49 31.70 4.80
CA THR A 93 -30.77 30.99 4.73
C THR A 93 -30.72 30.09 3.52
N LEU A 94 -30.78 28.78 3.76
CA LEU A 94 -30.61 27.80 2.70
C LEU A 94 -31.82 27.80 1.76
N THR A 95 -31.60 28.21 0.50
CA THR A 95 -32.58 28.06 -0.57
C THR A 95 -32.32 26.79 -1.37
N ASN A 96 -33.39 26.14 -1.85
CA ASN A 96 -33.30 24.83 -2.51
C ASN A 96 -32.88 24.95 -4.00
N VAL A 97 -31.65 25.40 -4.24
CA VAL A 97 -31.03 25.48 -5.57
C VAL A 97 -29.74 24.66 -5.55
N ASP A 98 -29.45 23.95 -6.65
CA ASP A 98 -28.24 23.14 -6.78
C ASP A 98 -26.97 23.95 -6.45
N GLY A 99 -26.09 23.37 -5.64
CA GLY A 99 -24.85 24.00 -5.20
C GLY A 99 -24.99 24.95 -3.99
N ASN A 100 -26.18 25.24 -3.48
CA ASN A 100 -26.27 26.07 -2.29
C ASN A 100 -25.83 25.32 -1.03
N VAL A 101 -25.00 25.98 -0.22
CA VAL A 101 -24.42 25.46 1.02
C VAL A 101 -24.79 26.38 2.17
N PHE A 102 -25.22 25.81 3.29
CA PHE A 102 -25.58 26.59 4.47
C PHE A 102 -24.32 27.05 5.21
N ILE A 103 -24.29 28.34 5.60
CA ILE A 103 -23.21 28.90 6.42
C ILE A 103 -23.38 28.42 7.86
N GLY A 104 -22.39 27.69 8.36
CA GLY A 104 -22.34 27.23 9.75
C GLY A 104 -21.96 28.36 10.72
N ALA A 105 -21.89 28.05 12.03
CA ALA A 105 -21.54 29.04 13.03
C ALA A 105 -20.06 29.44 12.95
N LEU A 106 -19.20 28.47 12.66
CA LEU A 106 -17.75 28.64 12.49
C LEU A 106 -17.29 28.31 11.06
N ALA A 107 -16.05 28.65 10.74
CA ALA A 107 -15.42 28.32 9.46
C ALA A 107 -15.39 26.80 9.23
N THR A 108 -14.98 26.01 10.23
CA THR A 108 -15.02 24.54 10.19
C THR A 108 -16.42 24.00 9.89
N ASP A 109 -17.48 24.57 10.46
CA ASP A 109 -18.86 24.10 10.20
C ASP A 109 -19.28 24.35 8.75
N SER A 110 -18.91 25.52 8.20
CA SER A 110 -19.17 25.87 6.79
C SER A 110 -18.36 24.98 5.84
N LEU A 111 -17.11 24.64 6.19
CA LEU A 111 -16.30 23.69 5.43
C LEU A 111 -16.89 22.28 5.48
N ASP A 112 -17.35 21.81 6.64
CA ASP A 112 -18.03 20.51 6.78
C ASP A 112 -19.30 20.43 5.94
N ASN A 113 -20.08 21.53 5.88
CA ASN A 113 -21.26 21.62 5.03
C ASN A 113 -20.88 21.60 3.54
N LEU A 114 -19.80 22.28 3.15
CA LEU A 114 -19.27 22.25 1.77
C LEU A 114 -18.77 20.84 1.40
N ILE A 115 -18.02 20.17 2.28
CA ILE A 115 -17.55 18.79 2.10
C ILE A 115 -18.75 17.86 1.89
N ALA A 116 -19.78 18.00 2.71
CA ALA A 116 -21.00 17.22 2.57
C ALA A 116 -21.71 17.48 1.22
N ALA A 117 -21.72 18.72 0.74
CA ALA A 117 -22.29 19.08 -0.56
C ALA A 117 -21.48 18.50 -1.72
N ILE A 118 -20.14 18.60 -1.69
CA ILE A 118 -19.24 18.08 -2.73
C ILE A 118 -19.39 16.57 -2.87
N ASN A 119 -19.37 15.85 -1.74
CA ASN A 119 -19.44 14.38 -1.71
C ASN A 119 -20.88 13.84 -1.77
N LEU A 120 -21.89 14.72 -1.83
CA LEU A 120 -23.31 14.38 -1.71
C LEU A 120 -23.61 13.48 -0.47
N ALA A 121 -22.97 13.79 0.66
CA ALA A 121 -23.06 13.03 1.90
C ALA A 121 -24.33 13.37 2.71
N ALA A 122 -24.48 12.85 3.93
CA ALA A 122 -25.62 13.20 4.77
C ALA A 122 -25.67 14.72 5.08
N GLY A 123 -26.85 15.33 5.00
CA GLY A 123 -27.04 16.78 5.23
C GLY A 123 -27.91 17.51 4.20
N SER A 124 -28.44 16.80 3.20
CA SER A 124 -29.39 17.34 2.22
C SER A 124 -30.58 18.05 2.89
N GLY A 125 -30.85 19.28 2.47
CA GLY A 125 -31.90 20.16 3.00
C GLY A 125 -31.57 20.89 4.29
N THR A 126 -30.43 20.63 4.93
CA THR A 126 -30.03 21.27 6.21
C THR A 126 -28.62 21.86 6.16
N LYS A 127 -27.63 21.08 5.71
CA LYS A 127 -26.24 21.52 5.49
C LYS A 127 -26.05 22.10 4.10
N TYR A 128 -26.76 21.57 3.12
CA TYR A 128 -26.72 22.00 1.72
C TYR A 128 -28.08 21.74 1.08
N ALA A 129 -28.36 22.39 -0.05
CA ALA A 129 -29.69 22.34 -0.67
C ALA A 129 -30.10 20.90 -1.05
N ALA A 130 -31.38 20.59 -0.91
CA ALA A 130 -31.89 19.27 -1.30
C ALA A 130 -31.78 19.00 -2.80
N ALA A 131 -31.76 20.07 -3.61
CA ALA A 131 -31.55 20.05 -5.05
C ALA A 131 -30.07 19.86 -5.46
N THR A 132 -29.13 19.83 -4.51
CA THR A 132 -27.70 19.68 -4.84
C THR A 132 -27.45 18.34 -5.52
N THR A 133 -26.83 18.39 -6.69
CA THR A 133 -26.33 17.22 -7.44
C THR A 133 -24.88 16.91 -7.03
N ALA A 134 -24.31 15.76 -7.43
CA ALA A 134 -22.86 15.54 -7.25
C ALA A 134 -22.05 16.49 -8.17
N ASN A 135 -20.78 16.76 -7.85
CA ASN A 135 -19.90 17.50 -8.76
C ASN A 135 -19.54 16.62 -9.97
N ASP A 136 -18.72 15.63 -9.70
CA ASP A 136 -18.24 14.59 -10.58
C ASP A 136 -17.94 13.39 -9.67
N PRO A 137 -18.25 12.15 -10.07
CA PRO A 137 -18.17 11.00 -9.16
C PRO A 137 -16.75 10.71 -8.67
N GLU A 138 -15.72 11.19 -9.37
CA GLU A 138 -14.33 11.01 -9.02
C GLU A 138 -13.75 12.17 -8.19
N THR A 139 -14.50 13.28 -8.04
CA THR A 139 -14.12 14.42 -7.20
C THR A 139 -14.52 14.18 -5.75
N VAL A 140 -13.53 14.13 -4.85
CA VAL A 140 -13.75 13.87 -3.43
C VAL A 140 -13.13 14.99 -2.59
N SER A 141 -13.77 15.29 -1.45
CA SER A 141 -13.23 16.23 -0.47
C SER A 141 -13.29 15.67 0.96
N VAL A 142 -12.33 16.02 1.81
CA VAL A 142 -12.39 15.74 3.25
C VAL A 142 -11.87 16.91 4.07
N ALA A 143 -12.17 16.90 5.37
CA ALA A 143 -11.62 17.84 6.31
C ALA A 143 -10.10 17.62 6.46
N GLY A 144 -9.34 18.70 6.33
CA GLY A 144 -7.91 18.73 6.62
C GLY A 144 -7.64 19.15 8.08
N ALA A 145 -6.40 19.54 8.36
CA ALA A 145 -6.04 20.08 9.66
C ALA A 145 -6.52 21.53 9.81
N GLY A 146 -7.09 21.88 10.96
CA GLY A 146 -7.65 23.22 11.19
C GLY A 146 -8.85 23.52 10.28
N ASP A 147 -9.03 24.79 9.91
CA ASP A 147 -10.10 25.23 9.00
C ASP A 147 -9.70 25.01 7.53
N THR A 148 -9.43 23.75 7.17
CA THR A 148 -9.04 23.36 5.81
C THR A 148 -9.88 22.23 5.23
N LEU A 149 -10.06 22.27 3.91
CA LEU A 149 -10.65 21.21 3.10
C LEU A 149 -9.59 20.76 2.10
N VAL A 150 -9.39 19.44 1.99
CA VAL A 150 -8.55 18.83 0.96
C VAL A 150 -9.47 18.30 -0.15
N LEU A 151 -9.23 18.71 -1.39
CA LEU A 151 -9.96 18.30 -2.58
C LEU A 151 -9.02 17.50 -3.47
N TRP A 152 -9.50 16.39 -4.04
CA TRP A 152 -8.75 15.65 -5.05
C TRP A 152 -9.68 14.97 -6.06
N ASP A 153 -9.04 14.46 -7.11
CA ASP A 153 -9.66 13.62 -8.11
C ASP A 153 -9.07 12.21 -8.05
N GLU A 154 -9.92 11.19 -7.93
CA GLU A 154 -9.48 9.79 -7.85
C GLU A 154 -8.81 9.29 -9.16
N THR A 155 -9.08 9.92 -10.30
CA THR A 155 -8.41 9.65 -11.59
C THR A 155 -7.18 10.52 -11.82
N SER A 156 -6.84 11.40 -10.88
CA SER A 156 -5.80 12.42 -11.01
C SER A 156 -6.04 13.44 -12.12
N ALA A 157 -7.30 13.74 -12.44
CA ALA A 157 -7.66 14.83 -13.33
C ALA A 157 -7.29 16.20 -12.71
N ILE A 158 -6.90 17.15 -13.57
CA ILE A 158 -6.66 18.53 -13.17
C ILE A 158 -8.01 19.24 -13.12
N ILE A 159 -8.41 19.69 -11.94
CA ILE A 159 -9.67 20.39 -11.68
C ILE A 159 -9.35 21.84 -11.38
N ALA A 160 -9.96 22.78 -12.11
CA ALA A 160 -9.85 24.20 -11.81
C ALA A 160 -10.63 24.57 -10.54
N THR A 161 -10.04 25.41 -9.69
CA THR A 161 -10.65 25.85 -8.43
C THR A 161 -10.58 27.37 -8.30
N THR A 162 -11.70 27.99 -7.96
CA THR A 162 -11.75 29.43 -7.64
C THR A 162 -12.58 29.69 -6.38
N SER A 163 -12.34 30.84 -5.76
CA SER A 163 -13.03 31.27 -4.54
C SER A 163 -13.33 32.76 -4.64
N THR A 164 -14.54 33.15 -4.24
CA THR A 164 -14.88 34.53 -3.90
C THR A 164 -15.07 34.72 -2.40
N VAL A 165 -14.85 33.66 -1.61
CA VAL A 165 -14.98 33.68 -0.16
C VAL A 165 -13.90 34.57 0.45
N THR A 166 -14.32 35.60 1.19
CA THR A 166 -13.37 36.47 1.88
C THR A 166 -12.61 35.65 2.93
N GLY A 167 -11.28 35.59 2.81
CA GLY A 167 -10.43 34.73 3.64
C GLY A 167 -10.46 33.24 3.29
N GLY A 168 -11.15 32.85 2.22
CA GLY A 168 -11.10 31.51 1.64
C GLY A 168 -10.09 31.46 0.50
N THR A 169 -8.92 30.86 0.75
CA THR A 169 -7.82 30.79 -0.23
C THR A 169 -7.54 29.35 -0.64
N TRP A 170 -7.53 29.08 -1.94
CA TRP A 170 -6.99 27.83 -2.49
C TRP A 170 -5.47 27.89 -2.51
N ALA A 171 -4.81 26.81 -2.09
CA ALA A 171 -3.36 26.69 -2.18
C ALA A 171 -2.86 26.83 -3.62
N THR A 172 -3.64 26.33 -4.58
CA THR A 172 -3.37 26.39 -6.03
C THR A 172 -4.66 26.62 -6.82
N ALA A 173 -4.58 27.24 -8.00
CA ALA A 173 -5.76 27.51 -8.85
C ALA A 173 -6.31 26.26 -9.56
N THR A 174 -5.58 25.16 -9.51
CA THR A 174 -5.98 23.86 -10.02
C THR A 174 -5.50 22.77 -9.07
N THR A 175 -6.15 21.61 -9.04
CA THR A 175 -5.53 20.41 -8.45
C THR A 175 -4.23 20.11 -9.17
N LEU A 176 -3.15 19.89 -8.42
CA LEU A 176 -1.83 19.64 -8.99
C LEU A 176 -1.32 18.33 -8.43
N GLY A 177 -1.19 17.32 -9.28
CA GLY A 177 -0.60 16.07 -8.86
C GLY A 177 0.88 16.28 -8.56
N GLY A 178 1.34 15.66 -7.48
CA GLY A 178 2.75 15.72 -7.09
C GLY A 178 3.68 15.15 -8.16
N THR A 179 4.98 15.45 -8.02
CA THR A 179 6.04 14.98 -8.92
C THR A 179 6.40 13.51 -8.70
N GLY A 180 6.07 12.95 -7.53
CA GLY A 180 6.28 11.57 -7.12
C GLY A 180 5.19 10.61 -7.61
N ALA A 181 4.99 9.53 -6.85
CA ALA A 181 3.96 8.52 -7.10
C ALA A 181 2.56 9.09 -6.81
N ARG A 182 1.61 8.84 -7.71
CA ARG A 182 0.23 9.31 -7.59
C ARG A 182 -0.69 8.18 -7.21
N THR A 183 -0.74 7.13 -8.04
CA THR A 183 -1.50 5.92 -7.77
C THR A 183 -0.54 4.75 -7.61
N ILE A 184 -0.81 3.88 -6.64
CA ILE A 184 -0.13 2.60 -6.48
C ILE A 184 -1.12 1.46 -6.71
N ARG A 185 -0.61 0.33 -7.19
CA ARG A 185 -1.27 -0.97 -7.18
C ARG A 185 -0.64 -1.83 -6.10
N TYR A 186 -1.46 -2.53 -5.31
CA TYR A 186 -0.96 -3.50 -4.36
C TYR A 186 -1.64 -4.85 -4.55
N TRP A 187 -0.85 -5.92 -4.41
CA TRP A 187 -1.32 -7.30 -4.48
C TRP A 187 -1.40 -7.87 -3.07
N TYR A 188 -2.50 -8.54 -2.76
CA TYR A 188 -2.78 -8.98 -1.41
C TYR A 188 -3.60 -10.25 -1.37
N LEU A 189 -3.51 -10.97 -0.25
CA LEU A 189 -4.46 -12.04 0.09
C LEU A 189 -5.58 -11.44 0.95
N PRO A 190 -6.86 -11.46 0.51
CA PRO A 190 -7.97 -10.96 1.31
C PRO A 190 -8.14 -11.75 2.61
N THR A 191 -8.03 -13.07 2.52
CA THR A 191 -8.07 -14.02 3.65
C THR A 191 -7.08 -15.15 3.39
N TRP A 192 -6.79 -15.98 4.40
CA TRP A 192 -5.99 -17.19 4.22
C TRP A 192 -6.62 -18.25 3.31
N SER A 193 -7.90 -18.12 2.95
CA SER A 193 -8.61 -19.04 2.05
C SER A 193 -8.90 -18.44 0.67
N THR A 194 -8.54 -17.18 0.45
CA THR A 194 -8.81 -16.48 -0.81
C THR A 194 -7.50 -16.28 -1.57
N VAL A 195 -7.52 -16.57 -2.87
CA VAL A 195 -6.38 -16.34 -3.75
C VAL A 195 -6.01 -14.86 -3.83
N GLU A 196 -4.79 -14.59 -4.25
CA GLU A 196 -4.28 -13.22 -4.42
C GLU A 196 -5.16 -12.44 -5.40
N THR A 197 -5.40 -11.18 -5.02
CA THR A 197 -6.03 -10.18 -5.88
C THR A 197 -5.21 -8.88 -5.80
N PHE A 198 -5.65 -7.84 -6.49
CA PHE A 198 -5.06 -6.52 -6.42
C PHE A 198 -6.10 -5.43 -6.24
N ALA A 199 -5.66 -4.27 -5.78
CA ALA A 199 -6.43 -3.04 -5.77
C ALA A 199 -5.48 -1.85 -6.00
N ASP A 200 -6.08 -0.75 -6.45
CA ASP A 200 -5.38 0.51 -6.71
C ASP A 200 -5.77 1.53 -5.64
N VAL A 201 -4.84 2.40 -5.27
CA VAL A 201 -5.08 3.49 -4.31
C VAL A 201 -4.32 4.75 -4.73
N GLY A 202 -5.02 5.89 -4.71
CA GLY A 202 -4.42 7.21 -4.84
C GLY A 202 -3.70 7.59 -3.55
N LEU A 203 -2.46 8.06 -3.64
CA LEU A 203 -1.67 8.55 -2.52
C LEU A 203 -1.95 10.03 -2.28
N HIS A 204 -1.92 10.46 -1.02
CA HIS A 204 -2.20 11.85 -0.62
C HIS A 204 -0.99 12.43 0.14
N GLY A 205 0.21 12.17 -0.39
CA GLY A 205 1.47 12.57 0.22
C GLY A 205 1.62 11.96 1.62
N THR A 206 1.68 12.84 2.62
CA THR A 206 1.86 12.47 4.04
C THR A 206 0.57 12.12 4.76
N VAL A 207 -0.59 12.27 4.11
CA VAL A 207 -1.90 11.87 4.66
C VAL A 207 -2.17 10.41 4.31
N GLY A 208 -2.58 9.63 5.31
CA GLY A 208 -2.87 8.21 5.13
C GLY A 208 -4.20 7.95 4.43
N VAL A 209 -4.15 7.16 3.35
CA VAL A 209 -5.33 6.69 2.62
C VAL A 209 -5.62 5.26 3.02
N THR A 210 -6.82 4.99 3.53
CA THR A 210 -7.21 3.66 4.02
C THR A 210 -8.36 3.10 3.19
N PRO A 211 -8.08 2.27 2.16
CA PRO A 211 -9.11 1.55 1.43
C PRO A 211 -9.91 0.61 2.34
N ALA A 212 -11.19 0.37 2.01
CA ALA A 212 -12.06 -0.55 2.74
C ALA A 212 -11.65 -2.04 2.59
N THR A 213 -10.74 -2.35 1.66
CA THR A 213 -10.23 -3.70 1.44
C THR A 213 -9.43 -4.18 2.66
N THR A 214 -9.72 -5.40 3.11
CA THR A 214 -8.96 -6.07 4.16
C THR A 214 -8.00 -7.09 3.57
N SER A 215 -6.85 -7.29 4.21
CA SER A 215 -5.87 -8.30 3.80
C SER A 215 -5.16 -8.95 4.97
N VAL A 216 -4.78 -10.22 4.80
CA VAL A 216 -3.87 -10.94 5.71
C VAL A 216 -2.40 -10.74 5.32
N ILE A 217 -2.11 -10.36 4.08
CA ILE A 217 -0.75 -9.97 3.68
C ILE A 217 -0.82 -9.12 2.42
N ILE A 218 0.06 -8.13 2.31
CA ILE A 218 0.35 -7.40 1.08
C ILE A 218 1.65 -7.96 0.52
N HIS A 219 1.57 -8.61 -0.64
CA HIS A 219 2.72 -9.26 -1.28
C HIS A 219 3.62 -8.30 -2.04
N ARG A 220 3.05 -7.21 -2.55
CA ARG A 220 3.74 -6.22 -3.38
C ARG A 220 2.97 -4.91 -3.42
N ILE A 221 3.69 -3.81 -3.53
CA ILE A 221 3.19 -2.50 -3.97
C ILE A 221 4.01 -2.07 -5.19
N GLU A 222 3.37 -1.50 -6.20
CA GLU A 222 3.98 -0.93 -7.40
C GLU A 222 3.36 0.44 -7.72
N VAL A 223 4.18 1.39 -8.15
CA VAL A 223 3.71 2.68 -8.66
C VAL A 223 3.03 2.45 -10.01
N LEU A 224 1.74 2.77 -10.09
CA LEU A 224 0.95 2.64 -11.31
C LEU A 224 0.98 3.93 -12.14
N THR A 225 0.89 5.08 -11.45
CA THR A 225 0.99 6.40 -12.08
C THR A 225 1.88 7.30 -11.23
N SER A 226 2.55 8.25 -11.88
CA SER A 226 3.42 9.22 -11.23
C SER A 226 3.33 10.57 -11.93
N GLY A 227 3.85 11.60 -11.27
CA GLY A 227 4.24 12.83 -11.95
C GLY A 227 5.49 12.62 -12.81
N THR A 228 6.44 13.54 -12.71
CA THR A 228 7.61 13.62 -13.59
C THR A 228 8.70 12.60 -13.30
N THR A 229 8.68 11.93 -12.13
CA THR A 229 9.81 11.09 -11.68
C THR A 229 9.71 9.62 -12.10
N ALA A 230 8.57 9.16 -12.66
CA ALA A 230 8.29 7.75 -12.96
C ALA A 230 8.38 6.80 -11.75
N ARG A 231 8.51 7.34 -10.53
CA ARG A 231 8.80 6.64 -9.27
C ARG A 231 8.20 7.39 -8.09
N ASN A 232 8.29 6.80 -6.91
CA ASN A 232 7.97 7.47 -5.66
C ASN A 232 9.13 8.35 -5.17
N ALA A 233 8.81 9.51 -4.60
CA ALA A 233 9.76 10.44 -4.00
C ALA A 233 10.11 10.05 -2.55
N GLY A 234 9.10 9.68 -1.76
CA GLY A 234 9.23 9.29 -0.35
C GLY A 234 9.16 7.78 -0.12
N ILE A 235 9.21 7.37 1.14
CA ILE A 235 8.96 5.99 1.54
C ILE A 235 7.46 5.79 1.64
N ILE A 236 6.90 4.85 0.88
CA ILE A 236 5.49 4.48 0.95
C ILE A 236 5.33 3.24 1.81
N LYS A 237 4.48 3.34 2.85
CA LYS A 237 4.21 2.28 3.82
C LYS A 237 2.75 1.87 3.75
N ALA A 238 2.50 0.57 3.86
CA ALA A 238 1.18 0.02 4.19
C ALA A 238 1.19 -0.41 5.66
N THR A 239 0.47 0.35 6.49
CA THR A 239 0.43 0.16 7.94
C THR A 239 -0.96 -0.34 8.34
N ALA A 240 -1.03 -1.48 9.02
CA ALA A 240 -2.29 -2.02 9.51
C ALA A 240 -2.93 -1.06 10.53
N THR A 241 -4.21 -0.76 10.35
CA THR A 241 -4.93 0.22 11.19
C THR A 241 -5.19 -0.27 12.61
N THR A 242 -5.19 -1.58 12.83
CA THR A 242 -5.54 -2.19 14.12
C THR A 242 -4.39 -2.25 15.11
N ASP A 243 -3.14 -2.36 14.63
CA ASP A 243 -1.96 -2.58 15.49
C ASP A 243 -0.69 -1.87 15.01
N ALA A 244 -0.81 -0.99 14.01
CA ALA A 244 0.29 -0.22 13.44
C ALA A 244 1.44 -1.05 12.84
N THR A 245 1.25 -2.35 12.60
CA THR A 245 2.27 -3.17 11.94
C THR A 245 2.44 -2.76 10.47
N ILE A 246 3.68 -2.57 10.04
CA ILE A 246 4.00 -2.34 8.62
C ILE A 246 3.99 -3.70 7.93
N THR A 247 3.10 -3.89 6.95
CA THR A 247 3.00 -5.16 6.23
C THR A 247 3.72 -5.14 4.89
N ALA A 248 3.87 -3.96 4.30
CA ALA A 248 4.67 -3.74 3.10
C ALA A 248 5.25 -2.31 3.11
N GLN A 249 6.44 -2.15 2.53
CA GLN A 249 7.10 -0.86 2.38
C GLN A 249 7.82 -0.81 1.03
N MET A 250 7.77 0.35 0.39
CA MET A 250 8.54 0.70 -0.78
C MET A 250 9.44 1.88 -0.40
N ILE A 251 10.77 1.69 -0.45
CA ILE A 251 11.71 2.78 -0.19
C ILE A 251 11.62 3.87 -1.28
N ALA A 252 12.17 5.05 -1.04
CA ALA A 252 12.23 6.11 -2.04
C ALA A 252 12.91 5.64 -3.36
N LEU A 253 12.44 6.16 -4.49
CA LEU A 253 13.05 6.02 -5.82
C LEU A 253 13.14 4.59 -6.41
N VAL A 254 12.34 3.62 -5.94
CA VAL A 254 12.37 2.26 -6.51
C VAL A 254 11.14 1.89 -7.35
N GLY A 255 9.99 2.52 -7.14
CA GLY A 255 8.76 2.26 -7.90
C GLY A 255 8.07 0.91 -7.64
N LYS A 256 8.70 -0.01 -6.88
CA LYS A 256 8.07 -1.23 -6.35
C LYS A 256 8.76 -1.74 -5.09
N THR A 257 8.01 -2.45 -4.26
CA THR A 257 8.50 -3.10 -3.04
C THR A 257 9.46 -4.25 -3.32
N LYS A 258 10.49 -4.41 -2.50
CA LYS A 258 11.36 -5.58 -2.43
C LYS A 258 11.09 -6.32 -1.13
N MET A 259 10.57 -7.54 -1.23
CA MET A 259 10.20 -8.37 -0.08
C MET A 259 10.34 -9.85 -0.45
N ALA A 260 11.21 -10.56 0.28
CA ALA A 260 11.34 -12.02 0.24
C ALA A 260 10.40 -12.69 1.27
N ILE A 261 9.12 -12.32 1.22
CA ILE A 261 8.06 -12.82 2.12
C ILE A 261 6.79 -13.06 1.30
N MET A 262 6.15 -14.20 1.51
CA MET A 262 4.97 -14.62 0.76
C MET A 262 4.00 -15.40 1.64
N GLY A 263 2.72 -15.13 1.52
CA GLY A 263 1.65 -15.99 2.00
C GLY A 263 1.21 -16.96 0.90
N VAL A 264 0.98 -18.21 1.28
CA VAL A 264 0.35 -19.23 0.43
C VAL A 264 -1.06 -19.45 0.97
N PRO A 265 -2.12 -19.27 0.19
CA PRO A 265 -3.48 -19.50 0.65
C PRO A 265 -3.77 -21.00 0.84
N SER A 266 -4.81 -21.29 1.60
CA SER A 266 -5.33 -22.64 1.85
C SER A 266 -5.69 -23.34 0.53
N GLY A 267 -5.46 -24.65 0.46
CA GLY A 267 -5.71 -25.45 -0.75
C GLY A 267 -4.73 -25.17 -1.89
N HIS A 268 -3.63 -24.46 -1.62
CA HIS A 268 -2.55 -24.24 -2.56
C HIS A 268 -1.22 -24.68 -1.95
N THR A 269 -0.34 -25.18 -2.81
CA THR A 269 1.03 -25.56 -2.44
C THR A 269 2.03 -24.73 -3.24
N PHE A 270 3.00 -24.13 -2.56
CA PHE A 270 4.15 -23.54 -3.20
C PHE A 270 5.23 -24.60 -3.43
N GLN A 271 5.47 -24.92 -4.70
CA GLN A 271 6.53 -25.81 -5.16
C GLN A 271 7.82 -25.00 -5.28
N MET A 272 8.59 -24.92 -4.19
CA MET A 272 9.83 -24.13 -4.18
C MET A 272 10.92 -24.87 -4.96
N THR A 273 11.47 -24.22 -5.98
CA THR A 273 12.53 -24.80 -6.81
C THR A 273 13.91 -24.31 -6.39
N LYS A 274 14.00 -23.11 -5.82
CA LYS A 274 15.26 -22.56 -5.33
C LYS A 274 15.06 -21.44 -4.33
N TYR A 275 16.09 -21.21 -3.53
CA TYR A 275 16.29 -19.97 -2.80
C TYR A 275 17.75 -19.52 -2.93
N TYR A 276 17.97 -18.22 -2.76
CA TYR A 276 19.26 -17.60 -3.00
C TYR A 276 19.46 -16.40 -2.09
N GLY A 277 20.72 -16.08 -1.82
CA GLY A 277 21.12 -14.96 -1.01
C GLY A 277 22.46 -14.43 -1.48
N SER A 278 22.69 -13.14 -1.25
CA SER A 278 23.95 -12.47 -1.51
C SER A 278 24.18 -11.40 -0.47
N VAL A 279 25.43 -11.29 -0.05
CA VAL A 279 25.92 -10.18 0.77
C VAL A 279 26.54 -9.17 -0.17
N ILE A 280 26.12 -7.92 -0.05
CA ILE A 280 26.76 -6.77 -0.68
C ILE A 280 27.49 -6.03 0.43
N LYS A 281 28.82 -6.05 0.44
CA LYS A 281 29.60 -5.48 1.54
C LYS A 281 30.56 -4.38 1.08
N ALA A 282 30.77 -3.41 1.98
CA ALA A 282 31.71 -2.31 1.82
C ALA A 282 33.09 -2.49 2.53
N ALA A 283 33.27 -3.33 3.58
CA ALA A 283 34.61 -3.70 4.15
C ALA A 283 34.58 -4.74 5.31
N ALA A 284 35.72 -5.42 5.56
CA ALA A 284 36.06 -6.48 6.54
C ALA A 284 35.44 -7.87 6.28
N ALA A 285 36.13 -8.95 6.69
CA ALA A 285 35.59 -10.31 6.64
C ALA A 285 34.32 -10.42 7.50
N LEU A 286 33.30 -11.13 7.02
CA LEU A 286 32.13 -11.50 7.82
C LEU A 286 31.64 -12.89 7.46
N ARG A 287 30.76 -13.40 8.32
CA ARG A 287 29.85 -14.50 8.05
C ARG A 287 28.43 -13.96 8.03
N CYS A 288 27.65 -14.28 7.02
CA CYS A 288 26.22 -13.98 7.01
C CYS A 288 25.42 -15.26 6.83
N GLU A 289 24.51 -15.53 7.75
CA GLU A 289 23.65 -16.70 7.78
C GLU A 289 22.29 -16.30 7.21
N PHE A 290 21.84 -17.06 6.21
CA PHE A 290 20.54 -16.91 5.56
C PHE A 290 19.66 -18.07 5.97
N THR A 291 18.49 -17.77 6.52
CA THR A 291 17.57 -18.80 7.02
C THR A 291 16.25 -18.69 6.28
N LEU A 292 15.88 -19.76 5.57
CA LEU A 292 14.59 -19.92 4.93
C LEU A 292 13.60 -20.51 5.94
N LEU A 293 12.50 -19.79 6.18
CA LEU A 293 11.54 -20.09 7.22
C LEU A 293 10.14 -20.29 6.66
N LYS A 294 9.33 -21.13 7.32
CA LYS A 294 7.87 -21.16 7.16
C LYS A 294 7.12 -21.03 8.47
N ASN A 295 6.02 -20.30 8.47
CA ASN A 295 4.98 -20.38 9.48
C ASN A 295 3.82 -21.22 8.94
N PRO A 296 3.58 -22.44 9.45
CA PRO A 296 2.54 -23.34 8.96
C PRO A 296 1.13 -23.02 9.48
N GLU A 297 0.99 -22.15 10.49
CA GLU A 297 -0.28 -21.80 11.14
C GLU A 297 -0.35 -20.28 11.34
N PRO A 298 -0.31 -19.48 10.26
CA PRO A 298 -0.15 -18.03 10.36
C PRO A 298 -1.35 -17.32 11.00
N ASP A 299 -2.51 -17.97 11.03
CA ASP A 299 -3.76 -17.52 11.64
C ASP A 299 -3.80 -17.71 13.17
N VAL A 300 -3.00 -18.63 13.71
CA VAL A 300 -2.99 -18.96 15.15
C VAL A 300 -1.65 -18.61 15.81
N GLN A 301 -0.54 -18.93 15.17
CA GLN A 301 0.80 -18.86 15.74
C GLN A 301 1.69 -17.86 15.00
N THR A 302 1.51 -16.57 15.23
CA THR A 302 2.16 -15.50 14.43
C THR A 302 3.69 -15.47 14.50
N THR A 303 4.28 -16.07 15.54
CA THR A 303 5.73 -16.08 15.78
C THR A 303 6.39 -17.44 15.55
N MET A 304 5.62 -18.51 15.31
CA MET A 304 6.17 -19.83 15.11
C MET A 304 6.66 -19.96 13.66
N PHE A 305 7.98 -19.95 13.49
CA PHE A 305 8.62 -20.19 12.20
C PHE A 305 9.49 -21.45 12.29
N ASN A 306 9.17 -22.44 11.47
CA ASN A 306 9.99 -23.62 11.28
C ASN A 306 11.06 -23.33 10.24
N GLU A 307 12.28 -23.74 10.54
CA GLU A 307 13.38 -23.69 9.60
C GLU A 307 13.19 -24.74 8.49
N ILE A 308 13.36 -24.30 7.25
CA ILE A 308 13.38 -25.18 6.07
C ILE A 308 14.81 -25.50 5.69
N HIS A 309 15.66 -24.46 5.64
CA HIS A 309 17.05 -24.56 5.25
C HIS A 309 17.81 -23.33 5.74
N ASP A 310 19.07 -23.54 6.10
CA ASP A 310 20.06 -22.52 6.46
C ASP A 310 21.25 -22.53 5.50
N TRP A 311 21.83 -21.36 5.21
CA TRP A 311 23.06 -21.28 4.43
C TRP A 311 23.91 -20.11 4.91
N ALA A 312 25.20 -20.36 5.13
CA ALA A 312 26.14 -19.32 5.51
C ALA A 312 27.02 -18.91 4.33
N VAL A 313 27.27 -17.60 4.22
CA VAL A 313 28.26 -17.03 3.30
C VAL A 313 29.36 -16.40 4.13
N ASP A 314 30.53 -17.04 4.13
CA ASP A 314 31.77 -16.46 4.64
C ASP A 314 32.44 -15.67 3.51
N THR A 315 32.67 -14.37 3.71
CA THR A 315 33.20 -13.53 2.64
C THR A 315 34.00 -12.32 3.14
N THR A 316 35.00 -11.92 2.34
CA THR A 316 35.73 -10.65 2.45
C THR A 316 35.26 -9.61 1.44
N GLY A 317 34.34 -9.96 0.53
CA GLY A 317 33.78 -9.09 -0.50
C GLY A 317 32.35 -9.48 -0.89
N ASP A 318 31.90 -9.08 -2.07
CA ASP A 318 30.58 -9.44 -2.57
C ASP A 318 30.55 -10.93 -2.92
N ASN A 319 29.58 -11.64 -2.34
CA ASN A 319 29.44 -13.08 -2.58
C ASN A 319 27.96 -13.47 -2.46
N GLY A 320 27.59 -14.60 -3.05
CA GLY A 320 26.23 -15.13 -2.99
C GLY A 320 26.19 -16.62 -3.23
N PHE A 321 25.01 -17.18 -3.02
CA PHE A 321 24.73 -18.59 -3.22
C PHE A 321 23.38 -18.77 -3.91
N GLU A 322 23.21 -19.93 -4.54
CA GLU A 322 21.94 -20.41 -5.05
C GLU A 322 21.81 -21.87 -4.63
N HIS A 323 20.71 -22.21 -3.96
CA HIS A 323 20.38 -23.57 -3.57
C HIS A 323 19.16 -24.04 -4.34
N HIS A 324 19.29 -25.18 -5.02
CA HIS A 324 18.23 -25.78 -5.82
C HIS A 324 17.61 -26.98 -5.10
N PHE A 325 16.28 -27.04 -5.07
CA PHE A 325 15.54 -28.20 -4.62
C PHE A 325 15.19 -29.09 -5.82
N SER A 326 15.71 -30.31 -5.84
CA SER A 326 15.38 -31.35 -6.83
C SER A 326 15.17 -32.68 -6.11
N PRO A 327 13.90 -33.15 -5.93
CA PRO A 327 12.67 -32.54 -6.42
C PRO A 327 12.32 -31.19 -5.72
N PRO A 328 11.42 -30.36 -6.28
CA PRO A 328 10.95 -29.13 -5.63
C PRO A 328 10.41 -29.39 -4.23
N ASN A 329 10.68 -28.48 -3.30
CA ASN A 329 10.22 -28.61 -1.92
C ASN A 329 8.78 -28.09 -1.79
N PRO A 330 7.79 -28.95 -1.48
CA PRO A 330 6.40 -28.54 -1.37
C PRO A 330 6.11 -27.86 -0.03
N ILE A 331 5.49 -26.69 -0.08
CA ILE A 331 5.06 -25.94 1.10
C ILE A 331 3.56 -25.66 0.97
N ALA A 332 2.75 -26.46 1.66
CA ALA A 332 1.29 -26.36 1.66
C ALA A 332 0.80 -25.16 2.47
N GLY A 333 -0.23 -24.48 1.95
CA GLY A 333 -0.93 -23.40 2.65
C GLY A 333 -2.07 -23.89 3.55
N PRO A 334 -2.59 -23.04 4.46
CA PRO A 334 -2.17 -21.65 4.66
C PRO A 334 -0.80 -21.57 5.34
N CYS A 335 0.11 -20.78 4.79
CA CYS A 335 1.42 -20.60 5.41
C CYS A 335 2.05 -19.27 5.01
N ILE A 336 3.09 -18.86 5.74
CA ILE A 336 3.97 -17.77 5.33
C ILE A 336 5.36 -18.31 5.13
N ILE A 337 6.00 -17.93 4.02
CA ILE A 337 7.38 -18.25 3.70
C ILE A 337 8.16 -16.94 3.75
N LYS A 338 9.31 -16.94 4.42
CA LYS A 338 10.20 -15.77 4.45
C LYS A 338 11.67 -16.16 4.46
N LEU A 339 12.50 -15.22 4.02
CA LEU A 339 13.96 -15.32 4.11
C LEU A 339 14.47 -14.30 5.13
N GLN A 340 15.28 -14.77 6.07
CA GLN A 340 15.96 -13.97 7.07
C GLN A 340 17.47 -14.00 6.86
N ALA A 341 18.15 -12.99 7.39
CA ALA A 341 19.60 -12.96 7.48
C ALA A 341 20.05 -12.50 8.86
N ASN A 342 21.18 -13.05 9.32
CA ASN A 342 21.91 -12.61 10.50
C ASN A 342 23.39 -12.46 10.09
N SER A 343 24.03 -11.37 10.45
CA SER A 343 25.41 -11.09 10.03
C SER A 343 26.33 -11.10 11.25
N SER A 344 27.57 -11.53 11.10
CA SER A 344 28.56 -11.36 12.16
C SER A 344 29.05 -9.91 12.30
N ALA A 345 28.57 -8.99 11.46
CA ALA A 345 28.94 -7.58 11.44
C ALA A 345 27.72 -6.67 11.20
N ASP A 346 27.70 -5.52 11.86
CA ASP A 346 26.61 -4.54 11.76
C ASP A 346 26.57 -3.84 10.39
N GLY A 347 25.38 -3.36 10.01
CA GLY A 347 25.18 -2.58 8.79
C GLY A 347 25.38 -3.36 7.50
N THR A 348 25.22 -4.68 7.54
CA THR A 348 25.45 -5.53 6.37
C THR A 348 24.27 -5.42 5.41
N THR A 349 24.53 -5.06 4.14
CA THR A 349 23.49 -5.13 3.11
C THR A 349 23.39 -6.55 2.56
N VAL A 350 22.19 -7.12 2.59
CA VAL A 350 21.90 -8.42 1.99
C VAL A 350 20.77 -8.29 0.98
N ILE A 351 20.82 -9.18 0.00
CA ILE A 351 19.79 -9.37 -1.00
C ILE A 351 19.48 -10.85 -1.05
N GLY A 352 18.22 -11.21 -1.24
CA GLY A 352 17.85 -12.62 -1.30
C GLY A 352 16.44 -12.83 -1.79
N GLY A 353 16.09 -14.08 -2.01
CA GLY A 353 14.81 -14.43 -2.56
C GLY A 353 14.60 -15.93 -2.70
N PHE A 354 13.44 -16.27 -3.22
CA PHE A 354 13.08 -17.63 -3.56
C PHE A 354 12.19 -17.66 -4.79
N CYS A 355 12.29 -18.76 -5.53
CA CYS A 355 11.52 -19.00 -6.73
C CYS A 355 10.79 -20.34 -6.66
N GLY A 356 9.68 -20.42 -7.38
CA GLY A 356 8.89 -21.63 -7.46
C GLY A 356 7.60 -21.39 -8.21
N ALA A 357 6.62 -22.23 -7.97
CA ALA A 357 5.28 -22.04 -8.49
C ALA A 357 4.21 -22.40 -7.46
N VAL A 358 3.11 -21.66 -7.48
CA VAL A 358 1.92 -22.01 -6.70
C VAL A 358 1.04 -22.90 -7.56
N THR A 359 0.68 -24.06 -7.02
CA THR A 359 -0.26 -25.00 -7.64
C THR A 359 -1.49 -25.15 -6.74
N HIS A 360 -2.68 -25.25 -7.34
CA HIS A 360 -3.89 -25.61 -6.61
C HIS A 360 -3.88 -27.12 -6.28
N ASP A 361 -4.25 -27.48 -5.05
CA ASP A 361 -4.23 -28.86 -4.54
C ASP A 361 -5.44 -29.69 -5.02
N ALA A 362 -5.84 -29.52 -6.28
CA ALA A 362 -7.00 -30.18 -6.89
C ALA A 362 -6.97 -31.72 -6.90
N LEU A 363 -5.92 -32.35 -6.36
CA LEU A 363 -5.75 -33.80 -6.32
C LEU A 363 -6.19 -34.48 -5.00
N LEU A 364 -6.65 -33.74 -3.99
CA LEU A 364 -7.17 -34.33 -2.73
C LEU A 364 -8.70 -34.42 -2.66
N ALA A 365 -9.43 -33.94 -3.68
CA ALA A 365 -10.89 -34.01 -3.75
C ALA A 365 -11.44 -35.19 -4.58
N GLN A 366 -10.61 -36.14 -5.00
CA GLN A 366 -11.12 -37.42 -5.50
C GLN A 366 -11.38 -38.35 -4.32
N THR A 367 -12.57 -38.23 -3.72
CA THR A 367 -13.16 -39.30 -2.90
C THR A 367 -13.09 -40.62 -3.69
N PRO A 368 -12.61 -41.73 -3.10
CA PRO A 368 -12.79 -43.04 -3.71
C PRO A 368 -14.30 -43.33 -3.72
N GLY A 369 -14.87 -43.49 -4.91
CA GLY A 369 -16.19 -44.06 -5.09
C GLY A 369 -16.20 -45.56 -4.84
#